data_AF-A0A0A9ZFZ1-F1
#
_entry.id   AF-A0A0A9ZFZ1-F1
#
_cell.length_a   1.000
_cell.length_b   1.000
_cell.length_c   1.000
_cell.angle_alpha   90.00
_cell.angle_beta   90.00
_cell.angle_gamma   90.00
#
_symmetry.space_group_name_H-M   'P 1'
#
loop_
_entity.id
_entity.type
_entity.pdbx_description
1 polymer ?
#
loop_
_entity_poly.entity_id
_entity_poly.type
_entity_poly.pdbx_seq_one_letter_code
_entity_poly.pdbx_strand_id
1 'polypeptide(L)'
;VSEIVSELDAYFSPAVNIIYERYIFGSAVQGASESIDQYVARLRNLVSTCSYGSLEGEMIRDRLVLGIRDEATKKQLICDAKLTLDTAITTCRVNELASAQMRSLHTTTVPEQVNRMHQRRKRPKSTATVKGKGNRIVVPKSLRAEFINKIHLCHLGQNASLRRARDTLFWPFMSVQIKDTIKTCQTCQELAPNQTKTPMKTHRIPSLPWERVSMDTFEFENRQYVVIVDAYSDYFEVEHLPNITTKTIIKFCKQQFARHGIPQVLITDNAPQLISGEFREFAQEWEFLHSTSSPHHSRGNGKAESAVKIAKTLMRKCKRENCDFYSALLEWRNTPTVDMESSPAQRLMSRRTRNRIPMTEKLLIPEVVPEVQELIAAKRRRTKFYYDKSARTLPDLEVGQEVGTGETK
;
A
#
# COMPACT_ATOMS: atom_id res chain seq x y z
N VAL A 1 34.46 -16.08 -3.46
CA VAL A 1 32.98 -16.21 -3.43
C VAL A 1 32.57 -17.45 -2.62
N SER A 2 33.13 -18.64 -2.91
CA SER A 2 32.89 -19.86 -2.11
C SER A 2 33.26 -19.71 -0.63
N GLU A 3 34.39 -19.08 -0.34
CA GLU A 3 34.87 -18.84 1.03
C GLU A 3 33.93 -17.91 1.82
N ILE A 4 33.48 -16.83 1.19
CA ILE A 4 32.53 -15.87 1.77
C ILE A 4 31.15 -16.52 1.97
N VAL A 5 30.67 -17.33 1.03
CA VAL A 5 29.39 -18.04 1.19
C VAL A 5 29.47 -19.05 2.34
N SER A 6 30.58 -19.79 2.46
CA SER A 6 30.85 -20.70 3.58
C SER A 6 30.86 -19.98 4.92
N GLU A 7 31.52 -18.83 4.99
CA GLU A 7 31.64 -18.04 6.22
C GLU A 7 30.30 -17.37 6.60
N LEU A 8 29.52 -16.93 5.61
CA LEU A 8 28.17 -16.42 5.81
C LEU A 8 27.17 -17.54 6.18
N ASP A 9 27.26 -18.74 5.61
CA ASP A 9 26.41 -19.87 6.02
C ASP A 9 26.71 -20.34 7.45
N ALA A 10 27.98 -20.29 7.88
CA ALA A 10 28.37 -20.53 9.26
C ALA A 10 27.86 -19.43 10.22
N TYR A 11 27.80 -18.19 9.76
CA TYR A 11 27.34 -17.03 10.55
C TYR A 11 25.80 -16.87 10.58
N PHE A 12 25.12 -17.23 9.49
CA PHE A 12 23.66 -17.09 9.30
C PHE A 12 22.88 -18.39 9.45
N SER A 13 23.53 -19.55 9.60
CA SER A 13 22.87 -20.69 10.24
C SER A 13 22.35 -20.18 11.58
N PRO A 14 21.04 -20.08 11.81
CA PRO A 14 20.53 -19.49 13.02
C PRO A 14 21.09 -20.32 14.17
N ALA A 15 21.97 -19.73 14.95
CA ALA A 15 22.31 -20.27 16.25
C ALA A 15 20.99 -20.25 17.02
N VAL A 16 20.28 -21.38 16.98
CA VAL A 16 19.01 -21.56 17.66
C VAL A 16 19.29 -21.20 19.10
N ASN A 17 18.77 -20.08 19.55
CA ASN A 17 19.01 -19.62 20.91
C ASN A 17 18.21 -20.56 21.82
N ILE A 18 18.87 -21.62 22.26
CA ILE A 18 18.26 -22.70 23.03
C ILE A 18 17.54 -22.12 24.25
N ILE A 19 18.09 -21.08 24.88
CA ILE A 19 17.47 -20.42 26.03
C ILE A 19 16.15 -19.76 25.63
N TYR A 20 16.12 -19.05 24.51
CA TYR A 20 14.92 -18.41 23.98
C TYR A 20 13.85 -19.43 23.54
N GLU A 21 14.24 -20.50 22.85
CA GLU A 21 13.33 -21.57 22.45
C GLU A 21 12.71 -22.26 23.68
N ARG A 22 13.52 -22.55 24.69
CA ARG A 22 13.05 -23.10 25.98
C ARG A 22 12.10 -22.14 26.70
N TYR A 23 12.32 -20.83 26.60
CA TYR A 23 11.40 -19.82 27.13
C TYR A 23 10.06 -19.83 26.39
N ILE A 24 10.07 -19.88 25.05
CA ILE A 24 8.83 -19.98 24.25
C ILE A 24 8.06 -21.24 24.63
N PHE A 25 8.75 -22.39 24.65
CA PHE A 25 8.17 -23.66 25.08
C PHE A 25 7.59 -23.56 26.49
N GLY A 26 8.37 -23.03 27.44
CA GLY A 26 7.98 -22.86 28.83
C GLY A 26 6.80 -21.91 29.05
N SER A 27 6.55 -20.98 28.12
CA SER A 27 5.45 -20.02 28.16
C SER A 27 4.17 -20.52 27.46
N ALA A 28 4.22 -21.68 26.80
CA ALA A 28 3.11 -22.19 26.03
C ALA A 28 1.94 -22.67 26.92
N VAL A 29 0.78 -22.03 26.78
CA VAL A 29 -0.50 -22.42 27.40
C VAL A 29 -1.55 -22.76 26.34
N GLN A 30 -2.58 -23.53 26.68
CA GLN A 30 -3.69 -23.88 25.78
C GLN A 30 -4.52 -22.64 25.42
N GLY A 31 -4.74 -22.41 24.13
CA GLY A 31 -5.57 -21.32 23.62
C GLY A 31 -7.06 -21.46 23.95
N ALA A 32 -7.82 -20.36 23.90
CA ALA A 32 -9.24 -20.32 24.27
C ALA A 32 -10.15 -21.25 23.42
N SER A 33 -9.77 -21.49 22.17
CA SER A 33 -10.48 -22.34 21.20
C SER A 33 -9.61 -23.49 20.67
N GLU A 34 -8.45 -23.74 21.29
CA GLU A 34 -7.50 -24.76 20.87
C GLU A 34 -7.88 -26.10 21.50
N SER A 35 -8.02 -27.15 20.69
CA SER A 35 -8.26 -28.50 21.21
C SER A 35 -7.00 -29.07 21.88
N ILE A 36 -7.16 -30.10 22.70
CA ILE A 36 -6.02 -30.78 23.33
C ILE A 36 -5.04 -31.32 22.27
N ASP A 37 -5.54 -31.86 21.17
CA ASP A 37 -4.70 -32.39 20.09
C ASP A 37 -3.86 -31.32 19.39
N GLN A 38 -4.47 -30.16 19.12
CA GLN A 38 -3.76 -29.02 18.54
C GLN A 38 -2.69 -28.50 19.49
N TYR A 39 -3.01 -28.42 20.79
CA TYR A 39 -2.05 -27.97 21.79
C TYR A 39 -0.86 -28.93 21.92
N VAL A 40 -1.10 -30.24 21.98
CA VAL A 40 -0.04 -31.26 22.05
C VAL A 40 0.84 -31.25 20.79
N ALA A 41 0.24 -31.12 19.59
CA ALA A 41 0.99 -31.00 18.35
C ALA A 41 1.90 -29.76 18.35
N ARG A 42 1.39 -28.63 18.87
CA ARG A 42 2.19 -27.41 19.03
C ARG A 42 3.33 -27.57 20.02
N LEU A 43 3.11 -28.24 21.16
CA LEU A 43 4.18 -28.53 22.12
C LEU A 43 5.28 -29.41 21.52
N ARG A 44 4.91 -30.42 20.71
CA ARG A 44 5.87 -31.28 19.99
C ARG A 44 6.70 -30.50 18.97
N ASN A 45 6.10 -29.53 18.28
CA ASN A 45 6.84 -28.67 17.36
C ASN A 45 7.82 -27.75 18.13
N LEU A 46 7.37 -27.14 19.23
CA LEU A 46 8.21 -26.23 20.03
C LEU A 46 9.37 -26.95 20.74
N VAL A 47 9.19 -28.21 21.16
CA VAL A 47 10.26 -28.93 21.87
C VAL A 47 11.42 -29.28 20.93
N SER A 48 11.18 -29.43 19.62
CA SER A 48 12.16 -29.86 18.63
C SER A 48 13.38 -28.93 18.50
N THR A 49 13.22 -27.65 18.84
CA THR A 49 14.28 -26.63 18.83
C THR A 49 14.93 -26.41 20.21
N CYS A 50 14.40 -27.05 21.27
CA CYS A 50 14.81 -26.81 22.66
C CYS A 50 16.01 -27.65 23.14
N SER A 51 16.45 -28.64 22.35
CA SER A 51 17.56 -29.54 22.69
C SER A 51 17.44 -30.16 24.10
N TYR A 52 16.28 -30.75 24.42
CA TYR A 52 16.07 -31.46 25.70
C TYR A 52 16.53 -32.93 25.67
N GLY A 53 16.78 -33.49 24.48
CA GLY A 53 17.31 -34.85 24.33
C GLY A 53 16.34 -35.91 24.87
N SER A 54 16.83 -36.79 25.74
CA SER A 54 16.00 -37.87 26.30
C SER A 54 14.82 -37.40 27.16
N LEU A 55 14.83 -36.13 27.60
CA LEU A 55 13.78 -35.56 28.45
C LEU A 55 12.62 -34.93 27.67
N GLU A 56 12.62 -34.97 26.33
CA GLU A 56 11.57 -34.33 25.52
C GLU A 56 10.14 -34.76 25.92
N GLY A 57 9.94 -36.06 26.18
CA GLY A 57 8.64 -36.59 26.61
C GLY A 57 8.20 -36.06 27.98
N GLU A 58 9.12 -35.94 28.94
CA GLU A 58 8.86 -35.41 30.27
C GLU A 58 8.55 -33.91 30.22
N MET A 59 9.29 -33.16 29.40
CA MET A 59 9.07 -31.72 29.23
C MET A 59 7.70 -31.44 28.61
N ILE A 60 7.28 -32.20 27.59
CA ILE A 60 5.94 -32.07 27.01
C ILE A 60 4.87 -32.41 28.06
N ARG A 61 5.04 -33.49 28.84
CA ARG A 61 4.10 -33.89 29.88
C ARG A 61 3.92 -32.76 30.90
N ASP A 62 5.01 -32.23 31.43
CA ASP A 62 4.97 -31.21 32.48
C ASP A 62 4.37 -29.91 31.95
N ARG A 63 4.72 -29.50 30.72
CA ARG A 63 4.17 -28.31 30.08
C ARG A 63 2.69 -28.46 29.73
N LEU A 64 2.25 -29.65 29.31
CA LEU A 64 0.85 -29.97 29.08
C LEU A 64 0.05 -29.79 30.38
N VAL A 65 0.47 -30.43 31.48
CA VAL A 65 -0.22 -30.33 32.79
C VAL A 65 -0.31 -28.88 33.27
N LEU A 66 0.79 -28.13 33.20
CA LEU A 66 0.80 -26.73 33.65
C LEU A 66 0.01 -25.79 32.73
N GLY A 67 -0.14 -26.15 31.45
CA GLY A 67 -0.69 -25.27 30.42
C GLY A 67 -2.12 -25.56 29.97
N ILE A 68 -2.72 -26.69 30.35
CA ILE A 68 -4.14 -26.93 30.08
C ILE A 68 -5.04 -25.93 30.82
N ARG A 69 -6.15 -25.59 30.17
CA ARG A 69 -7.13 -24.63 30.69
C ARG A 69 -8.08 -25.24 31.71
N ASP A 70 -8.41 -26.51 31.56
CA ASP A 70 -9.34 -27.17 32.47
C ASP A 70 -8.68 -27.48 33.82
N GLU A 71 -9.01 -26.68 34.82
CA GLU A 71 -8.48 -26.80 36.18
C GLU A 71 -8.88 -28.12 36.85
N ALA A 72 -10.02 -28.72 36.49
CA ALA A 72 -10.43 -30.01 37.03
C ALA A 72 -9.50 -31.13 36.51
N THR A 73 -9.28 -31.17 35.20
CA THR A 73 -8.31 -32.09 34.57
C THR A 73 -6.89 -31.84 35.09
N LYS A 74 -6.48 -30.58 35.26
CA LYS A 74 -5.16 -30.23 35.81
C LYS A 74 -4.95 -30.81 37.20
N LYS A 75 -5.93 -30.61 38.10
CA LYS A 75 -5.89 -31.19 39.45
C LYS A 75 -5.81 -32.72 39.41
N GLN A 76 -6.57 -33.36 38.52
CA GLN A 76 -6.52 -34.82 38.36
C GLN A 76 -5.13 -35.32 37.94
N LEU A 77 -4.50 -34.66 36.96
CA LEU A 77 -3.19 -35.03 36.46
C LEU A 77 -2.08 -34.83 37.51
N ILE A 78 -2.13 -33.73 38.27
CA ILE A 78 -1.14 -33.46 39.33
C ILE A 78 -1.18 -34.51 40.45
N CYS A 79 -2.34 -35.12 40.69
CA CYS A 79 -2.49 -36.16 41.71
C CYS A 79 -1.95 -37.55 41.27
N ASP A 80 -1.61 -37.75 39.99
CA ASP A 80 -1.06 -39.02 39.51
C ASP A 80 0.47 -39.06 39.68
N ALA A 81 0.92 -39.80 40.69
CA ALA A 81 2.34 -39.95 41.03
C ALA A 81 3.16 -40.71 39.96
N LYS A 82 2.52 -41.39 39.00
CA LYS A 82 3.20 -42.15 37.93
C LYS A 82 2.77 -41.67 36.54
N LEU A 83 2.41 -40.38 36.42
CA LEU A 83 1.92 -39.81 35.18
C LEU A 83 2.97 -39.92 34.04
N THR A 84 2.56 -40.53 32.93
CA THR A 84 3.33 -40.59 31.68
C THR A 84 2.76 -39.60 30.68
N LEU A 85 3.52 -39.27 29.63
CA LEU A 85 3.01 -38.39 28.56
C LEU A 85 1.75 -38.97 27.90
N ASP A 86 1.73 -40.28 27.62
CA ASP A 86 0.61 -40.94 26.94
C ASP A 86 -0.65 -40.99 27.82
N THR A 87 -0.48 -41.29 29.12
CA THR A 87 -1.61 -41.25 30.06
C THR A 87 -2.13 -39.82 30.23
N ALA A 88 -1.26 -38.81 30.29
CA ALA A 88 -1.67 -37.41 30.37
C ALA A 88 -2.48 -36.95 29.14
N ILE A 89 -2.00 -37.26 27.92
CA ILE A 89 -2.71 -36.91 26.68
C ILE A 89 -4.08 -37.59 26.64
N THR A 90 -4.14 -38.87 27.02
CA THR A 90 -5.38 -39.65 26.99
C THR A 90 -6.40 -39.09 27.97
N THR A 91 -6.01 -38.80 29.21
CA THR A 91 -6.90 -38.18 30.21
C THR A 91 -7.41 -36.82 29.75
N CYS A 92 -6.54 -35.96 29.19
CA CYS A 92 -6.96 -34.68 28.63
C CYS A 92 -8.01 -34.82 27.52
N ARG A 93 -7.81 -35.76 26.58
CA ARG A 93 -8.77 -36.02 25.48
C ARG A 93 -10.12 -36.51 25.99
N VAL A 94 -10.11 -37.45 26.93
CA VAL A 94 -11.34 -38.01 27.50
C VAL A 94 -12.13 -36.93 28.23
N ASN A 95 -11.47 -36.10 29.03
CA ASN A 95 -12.13 -35.03 29.78
C ASN A 95 -12.62 -33.88 28.87
N GLU A 96 -11.89 -33.55 27.81
CA GLU A 96 -12.32 -32.60 26.78
C GLU A 96 -13.61 -33.08 26.08
N LEU A 97 -13.64 -34.35 25.68
CA LEU A 97 -14.81 -34.97 25.07
C LEU A 97 -15.99 -35.03 26.04
N ALA A 98 -15.78 -35.46 27.29
CA ALA A 98 -16.82 -35.51 28.31
C ALA A 98 -17.42 -34.12 28.59
N SER A 99 -16.58 -33.09 28.68
CA SER A 99 -17.02 -31.71 28.86
C SER A 99 -17.80 -31.18 27.65
N ALA A 100 -17.42 -31.56 26.43
CA ALA A 100 -18.17 -31.23 25.22
C ALA A 100 -19.55 -31.92 25.22
N GLN A 101 -19.61 -33.20 25.55
CA GLN A 101 -20.86 -33.97 25.64
C GLN A 101 -21.79 -33.44 26.74
N MET A 102 -21.27 -33.10 27.93
CA MET A 102 -22.06 -32.50 29.01
C MET A 102 -22.65 -31.13 28.61
N ARG A 103 -21.90 -30.31 27.85
CA ARG A 103 -22.42 -29.04 27.32
C ARG A 103 -23.57 -29.28 26.34
N SER A 104 -23.46 -30.29 25.47
CA SER A 104 -24.55 -30.67 24.56
C SER A 104 -25.79 -31.16 25.33
N LEU A 105 -25.62 -31.90 26.43
CA LEU A 105 -26.73 -32.38 27.27
C LEU A 105 -27.48 -31.25 28.01
N HIS A 106 -26.80 -30.17 28.39
CA HIS A 106 -27.42 -29.02 29.07
C HIS A 106 -28.12 -28.02 28.11
N THR A 107 -28.18 -28.30 26.81
CA THR A 107 -28.83 -27.41 25.82
C THR A 107 -30.36 -27.58 25.80
N THR A 108 -30.94 -28.37 26.70
CA THR A 108 -32.40 -28.64 26.76
C THR A 108 -33.03 -28.28 28.09
N THR A 109 -32.76 -27.08 28.62
CA THR A 109 -33.64 -26.45 29.61
C THR A 109 -33.59 -24.94 29.43
N VAL A 110 -34.66 -24.38 28.85
CA VAL A 110 -34.95 -22.94 28.89
C VAL A 110 -35.59 -22.66 30.26
N PRO A 111 -35.08 -21.70 31.06
CA PRO A 111 -35.92 -21.07 32.06
C PRO A 111 -36.33 -19.68 31.55
N GLU A 112 -37.63 -19.51 31.42
CA GLU A 112 -38.32 -18.23 31.41
C GLU A 112 -37.79 -17.31 32.51
N GLN A 113 -37.36 -16.10 32.15
CA GLN A 113 -37.38 -14.96 33.07
C GLN A 113 -37.92 -13.70 32.37
N VAL A 114 -39.24 -13.58 32.45
CA VAL A 114 -40.01 -12.43 32.94
C VAL A 114 -39.54 -11.03 32.51
N ASN A 115 -40.33 -10.43 31.63
CA ASN A 115 -40.33 -9.00 31.28
C ASN A 115 -40.32 -8.08 32.52
N ARG A 116 -39.24 -7.31 32.70
CA ARG A 116 -39.25 -6.09 33.54
C ARG A 116 -39.44 -4.85 32.66
N MET A 117 -40.63 -4.23 32.77
CA MET A 117 -40.95 -2.93 32.19
C MET A 117 -39.90 -1.87 32.58
N HIS A 118 -39.21 -1.30 31.59
CA HIS A 118 -38.47 -0.06 31.78
C HIS A 118 -39.46 1.12 31.88
N GLN A 119 -39.60 1.67 33.09
CA GLN A 119 -40.27 2.94 33.29
C GLN A 119 -39.54 4.05 32.52
N ARG A 120 -40.28 4.69 31.61
CA ARG A 120 -39.93 5.94 30.92
C ARG A 120 -39.52 6.99 31.96
N ARG A 121 -38.22 7.21 32.15
CA ARG A 121 -37.70 8.40 32.83
C ARG A 121 -38.10 9.64 32.01
N LYS A 122 -38.99 10.46 32.59
CA LYS A 122 -39.33 11.80 32.11
C LYS A 122 -38.05 12.63 31.98
N ARG A 123 -37.81 13.22 30.81
CA ARG A 123 -36.86 14.32 30.64
C ARG A 123 -37.31 15.50 31.52
N PRO A 124 -36.44 16.08 32.37
CA PRO A 124 -36.77 17.36 32.98
C PRO A 124 -36.83 18.43 31.89
N LYS A 125 -37.89 19.24 31.92
CA LYS A 125 -38.00 20.49 31.17
C LYS A 125 -36.88 21.40 31.68
N SER A 126 -35.77 21.49 30.95
CA SER A 126 -34.83 22.58 31.14
C SER A 126 -35.51 23.85 30.63
N THR A 127 -35.84 24.72 31.59
CA THR A 127 -36.01 26.15 31.42
C THR A 127 -35.10 26.69 30.32
N ALA A 128 -35.66 27.52 29.44
CA ALA A 128 -34.94 28.23 28.41
C ALA A 128 -33.90 29.17 29.04
N THR A 129 -32.71 28.64 29.32
CA THR A 129 -31.53 29.46 29.49
C THR A 129 -31.01 29.76 28.09
N VAL A 130 -31.20 30.99 27.64
CA VAL A 130 -30.47 31.55 26.49
C VAL A 130 -28.99 31.40 26.83
N LYS A 131 -28.35 30.34 26.32
CA LYS A 131 -26.90 30.20 26.33
C LYS A 131 -26.33 31.29 25.43
N GLY A 132 -25.95 32.41 26.05
CA GLY A 132 -25.19 33.48 25.43
C GLY A 132 -23.93 32.91 24.79
N LYS A 133 -23.93 32.85 23.45
CA LYS A 133 -22.72 32.62 22.66
C LYS A 133 -21.97 33.94 22.50
N GLY A 134 -21.18 34.31 23.49
CA GLY A 134 -20.12 35.33 23.41
C GLY A 134 -20.57 36.78 23.17
N ASN A 135 -19.72 37.74 23.56
CA ASN A 135 -19.88 39.18 23.33
C ASN A 135 -19.82 39.51 21.82
N ARG A 136 -20.87 39.22 21.06
CA ARG A 136 -20.93 39.50 19.61
C ARG A 136 -21.70 40.78 19.33
N ILE A 137 -21.13 41.62 18.48
CA ILE A 137 -21.74 42.88 18.08
C ILE A 137 -22.79 42.59 16.99
N VAL A 138 -24.02 43.02 17.22
CA VAL A 138 -25.10 42.91 16.23
C VAL A 138 -25.01 44.08 15.25
N VAL A 139 -24.79 43.78 13.97
CA VAL A 139 -24.54 44.81 12.94
C VAL A 139 -25.87 45.25 12.26
N PRO A 140 -26.24 46.54 12.34
CA PRO A 140 -27.37 47.11 11.62
C PRO A 140 -27.24 46.95 10.10
N LYS A 141 -28.36 46.87 9.37
CA LYS A 141 -28.37 46.65 7.91
C LYS A 141 -27.48 47.63 7.14
N SER A 142 -27.49 48.90 7.53
CA SER A 142 -26.72 49.98 6.90
C SER A 142 -25.20 49.77 6.93
N LEU A 143 -24.67 49.11 7.97
CA LEU A 143 -23.22 48.96 8.16
C LEU A 143 -22.66 47.64 7.62
N ARG A 144 -23.51 46.71 7.19
CA ARG A 144 -23.09 45.35 6.79
C ARG A 144 -22.10 45.33 5.63
N ALA A 145 -22.30 46.16 4.61
CA ALA A 145 -21.43 46.22 3.44
C ALA A 145 -20.00 46.65 3.81
N GLU A 146 -19.88 47.65 4.68
CA GLU A 146 -18.59 48.14 5.19
C GLU A 146 -17.85 47.06 5.99
N PHE A 147 -18.56 46.34 6.86
CA PHE A 147 -17.98 45.25 7.64
C PHE A 147 -17.58 44.05 6.77
N ILE A 148 -18.32 43.74 5.70
CA ILE A 148 -17.95 42.68 4.75
C ILE A 148 -16.64 43.05 4.04
N ASN A 149 -16.50 44.30 3.58
CA ASN A 149 -15.24 44.79 2.99
C ASN A 149 -14.09 44.68 3.98
N LYS A 150 -14.28 45.07 5.25
CA LYS A 150 -13.28 44.94 6.33
C LYS A 150 -12.88 43.49 6.60
N ILE A 151 -13.81 42.55 6.54
CA ILE A 151 -13.53 41.10 6.68
C ILE A 151 -12.73 40.60 5.48
N HIS A 152 -13.03 41.10 4.28
CA HIS A 152 -12.44 40.67 3.02
C HIS A 152 -11.07 41.31 2.69
N LEU A 153 -10.64 42.38 3.40
CA LEU A 153 -9.40 43.13 3.14
C LEU A 153 -8.14 42.28 2.88
N CYS A 154 -8.00 41.13 3.55
CA CYS A 154 -6.83 40.26 3.43
C CYS A 154 -7.00 39.12 2.40
N HIS A 155 -8.06 39.12 1.58
CA HIS A 155 -8.39 38.07 0.60
C HIS A 155 -8.34 36.64 1.16
N LEU A 156 -8.68 36.48 2.44
CA LEU A 156 -8.67 35.19 3.12
C LEU A 156 -9.74 34.26 2.53
N GLY A 157 -9.42 32.98 2.43
CA GLY A 157 -10.34 31.96 1.96
C GLY A 157 -11.67 31.96 2.73
N GLN A 158 -12.76 31.52 2.08
CA GLN A 158 -14.14 31.62 2.59
C GLN A 158 -14.30 31.18 4.04
N ASN A 159 -13.71 30.05 4.43
CA ASN A 159 -13.82 29.52 5.79
C ASN A 159 -13.06 30.38 6.83
N ALA A 160 -11.93 30.97 6.47
CA ALA A 160 -11.17 31.84 7.35
C ALA A 160 -11.89 33.18 7.58
N SER A 161 -12.41 33.79 6.51
CA SER A 161 -13.23 35.00 6.57
C SER A 161 -14.50 34.81 7.42
N LEU A 162 -15.16 33.64 7.30
CA LEU A 162 -16.30 33.30 8.15
C LEU A 162 -15.95 33.08 9.61
N ARG A 163 -14.80 32.46 9.91
CA ARG A 163 -14.33 32.31 11.30
C ARG A 163 -14.07 33.67 11.95
N ARG A 164 -13.36 34.56 11.24
CA ARG A 164 -13.10 35.93 11.69
C ARG A 164 -14.38 36.72 11.95
N ALA A 165 -15.36 36.61 11.05
CA ALA A 165 -16.65 37.29 11.21
C ALA A 165 -17.47 36.74 12.39
N ARG A 166 -17.49 35.41 12.58
CA ARG A 166 -18.27 34.73 13.63
C ARG A 166 -17.73 34.95 15.03
N ASP A 167 -16.48 35.34 15.16
CA ASP A 167 -15.85 35.61 16.44
C ASP A 167 -16.38 36.91 17.07
N THR A 168 -16.46 37.97 16.27
CA THR A 168 -16.75 39.34 16.74
C THR A 168 -18.14 39.87 16.37
N LEU A 169 -18.70 39.44 15.24
CA LEU A 169 -19.92 40.02 14.66
C LEU A 169 -21.05 39.01 14.51
N PHE A 170 -22.29 39.52 14.47
CA PHE A 170 -23.47 38.73 14.17
C PHE A 170 -24.53 39.52 13.39
N TRP A 171 -25.03 38.93 12.30
CA TRP A 171 -26.30 39.33 11.69
C TRP A 171 -26.91 38.17 10.87
N PRO A 172 -28.23 38.18 10.62
CA PRO A 172 -28.88 37.16 9.79
C PRO A 172 -28.28 37.09 8.38
N PHE A 173 -28.04 35.87 7.89
CA PHE A 173 -27.48 35.59 6.55
C PHE A 173 -26.04 36.08 6.29
N MET A 174 -25.30 36.47 7.33
CA MET A 174 -23.90 36.93 7.16
C MET A 174 -23.00 35.93 6.42
N SER A 175 -23.26 34.63 6.58
CA SER A 175 -22.45 33.60 5.92
C SER A 175 -22.65 33.52 4.41
N VAL A 176 -23.84 33.89 3.92
CA VAL A 176 -24.15 33.92 2.48
C VAL A 176 -23.51 35.17 1.88
N GLN A 177 -23.77 36.33 2.49
CA GLN A 177 -23.25 37.62 2.01
C GLN A 177 -21.72 37.65 1.92
N ILE A 178 -21.01 37.12 2.92
CA ILE A 178 -19.53 37.04 2.90
C ILE A 178 -19.04 36.10 1.79
N LYS A 179 -19.72 34.97 1.58
CA LYS A 179 -19.33 34.02 0.52
C LYS A 179 -19.55 34.62 -0.87
N ASP A 180 -20.64 35.34 -1.08
CA ASP A 180 -20.95 35.96 -2.36
C ASP A 180 -19.92 37.04 -2.71
N THR A 181 -19.57 37.92 -1.76
CA THR A 181 -18.53 38.94 -1.99
C THR A 181 -17.15 38.32 -2.31
N ILE A 182 -16.78 37.22 -1.65
CA ILE A 182 -15.52 36.51 -1.95
C ILE A 182 -15.57 35.84 -3.33
N LYS A 183 -16.73 35.30 -3.72
CA LYS A 183 -16.91 34.69 -5.06
C LYS A 183 -16.82 35.73 -6.17
N THR A 184 -17.35 36.94 -5.97
CA THR A 184 -17.34 38.02 -6.95
C THR A 184 -16.04 38.81 -6.98
N CYS A 185 -15.08 38.54 -6.08
CA CYS A 185 -13.81 39.26 -6.02
C CYS A 185 -12.85 38.78 -7.11
N GLN A 186 -12.46 39.69 -8.00
CA GLN A 186 -11.53 39.43 -9.10
C GLN A 186 -10.17 38.89 -8.61
N THR A 187 -9.54 39.54 -7.62
CA THR A 187 -8.25 39.11 -7.05
C THR A 187 -8.30 37.70 -6.47
N CYS A 188 -9.42 37.31 -5.84
CA CYS A 188 -9.60 35.96 -5.32
C CYS A 188 -9.84 34.91 -6.41
N GLN A 189 -10.38 35.30 -7.58
CA GLN A 189 -10.56 34.40 -8.71
C GLN A 189 -9.25 34.19 -9.47
N GLU A 190 -8.49 35.26 -9.72
CA GLU A 190 -7.20 35.20 -10.44
C GLU A 190 -6.16 34.38 -9.68
N LEU A 191 -6.12 34.50 -8.35
CA LEU A 191 -5.17 33.79 -7.48
C LEU A 191 -5.74 32.48 -6.91
N ALA A 192 -6.91 32.03 -7.40
CA ALA A 192 -7.50 30.78 -6.95
C ALA A 192 -6.62 29.58 -7.35
N PRO A 193 -6.38 28.60 -6.47
CA PRO A 193 -5.67 27.39 -6.85
C PRO A 193 -6.44 26.63 -7.95
N ASN A 194 -5.72 26.27 -9.02
CA ASN A 194 -6.27 25.51 -10.15
C ASN A 194 -6.97 24.21 -9.71
N GLN A 195 -7.94 23.78 -10.53
CA GLN A 195 -8.94 22.73 -10.25
C GLN A 195 -8.43 21.52 -9.45
N THR A 196 -9.33 21.03 -8.59
CA THR A 196 -9.08 19.86 -7.75
C THR A 196 -8.90 18.61 -8.59
N LYS A 197 -7.94 17.75 -8.17
CA LYS A 197 -7.60 16.49 -8.82
C LYS A 197 -8.86 15.66 -9.10
N THR A 198 -9.11 15.36 -10.37
CA THR A 198 -10.11 14.36 -10.78
C THR A 198 -9.71 12.95 -10.31
N PRO A 199 -10.67 12.06 -9.98
CA PRO A 199 -10.40 10.72 -9.48
C PRO A 199 -9.55 9.90 -10.46
N MET A 200 -8.74 8.99 -9.92
CA MET A 200 -7.78 8.22 -10.71
C MET A 200 -8.49 7.14 -11.55
N LYS A 201 -8.48 7.30 -12.88
CA LYS A 201 -8.85 6.21 -13.81
C LYS A 201 -7.71 5.18 -13.81
N THR A 202 -7.97 3.97 -13.32
CA THR A 202 -6.97 2.88 -13.31
C THR A 202 -7.01 2.14 -14.64
N HIS A 203 -5.91 2.14 -15.39
CA HIS A 203 -5.73 1.28 -16.57
C HIS A 203 -5.84 -0.20 -16.19
N ARG A 204 -6.16 -1.06 -17.17
CA ARG A 204 -6.14 -2.53 -16.99
C ARG A 204 -4.77 -2.97 -16.45
N ILE A 205 -4.75 -3.92 -15.53
CA ILE A 205 -3.50 -4.49 -15.02
C ILE A 205 -3.01 -5.49 -16.09
N PRO A 206 -1.76 -5.40 -16.57
CA PRO A 206 -1.23 -6.39 -17.50
C PRO A 206 -1.21 -7.77 -16.84
N SER A 207 -1.50 -8.80 -17.64
CA SER A 207 -1.59 -10.17 -17.15
C SER A 207 -0.25 -10.88 -17.20
N LEU A 208 0.57 -10.55 -18.20
CA LEU A 208 1.86 -11.17 -18.47
C LEU A 208 3.01 -10.15 -18.37
N PRO A 209 4.23 -10.60 -18.03
CA PRO A 209 5.42 -9.77 -18.16
C PRO A 209 5.59 -9.29 -19.60
N TRP A 210 6.03 -8.05 -19.78
CA TRP A 210 6.32 -7.46 -21.09
C TRP A 210 5.12 -7.33 -22.06
N GLU A 211 3.89 -7.59 -21.60
CA GLU A 211 2.67 -7.41 -22.40
C GLU A 211 2.44 -5.92 -22.74
N ARG A 212 2.66 -5.06 -21.75
CA ARG A 212 2.46 -3.61 -21.86
C ARG A 212 3.67 -2.86 -21.35
N VAL A 213 4.21 -2.05 -22.24
CA VAL A 213 5.44 -1.31 -22.00
C VAL A 213 5.17 0.18 -22.17
N SER A 214 5.74 0.99 -21.29
CA SER A 214 5.67 2.45 -21.37
C SER A 214 7.06 3.01 -21.69
N MET A 215 7.14 3.96 -22.60
CA MET A 215 8.39 4.59 -22.99
C MET A 215 8.29 6.11 -22.85
N ASP A 216 9.41 6.72 -22.46
CA ASP A 216 9.53 8.17 -22.34
C ASP A 216 10.96 8.62 -22.64
N THR A 217 11.11 9.86 -23.09
CA THR A 217 12.41 10.48 -23.34
C THR A 217 12.65 11.57 -22.31
N PHE A 218 13.88 11.69 -21.83
CA PHE A 218 14.20 12.70 -20.83
C PHE A 218 15.62 13.23 -20.98
N GLU A 219 15.78 14.48 -20.57
CA GLU A 219 17.09 15.12 -20.50
C GLU A 219 17.68 15.02 -19.10
N PHE A 220 18.98 14.74 -19.05
CA PHE A 220 19.80 14.80 -17.84
C PHE A 220 21.21 15.31 -18.19
N GLU A 221 21.61 16.44 -17.59
CA GLU A 221 22.92 17.09 -17.80
C GLU A 221 23.25 17.35 -19.28
N ASN A 222 22.31 17.97 -20.01
CA ASN A 222 22.44 18.27 -21.44
C ASN A 222 22.63 17.04 -22.35
N ARG A 223 22.31 15.84 -21.84
CA ARG A 223 22.28 14.61 -22.60
C ARG A 223 20.86 14.04 -22.62
N GLN A 224 20.47 13.50 -23.77
CA GLN A 224 19.17 12.90 -23.97
C GLN A 224 19.23 11.41 -23.66
N TYR A 225 18.20 10.91 -23.00
CA TYR A 225 18.05 9.50 -22.64
C TYR A 225 16.66 9.03 -22.99
N VAL A 226 16.54 7.73 -23.26
CA VAL A 226 15.26 7.04 -23.39
C VAL A 226 15.12 6.04 -22.27
N VAL A 227 13.93 5.96 -21.69
CA VAL A 227 13.56 4.92 -20.73
C VAL A 227 12.42 4.10 -21.30
N ILE A 228 12.53 2.78 -21.13
CA ILE A 228 11.46 1.83 -21.39
C ILE A 228 11.18 1.06 -20.11
N VAL A 229 9.91 0.93 -19.73
CA VAL A 229 9.50 0.26 -18.49
C VAL A 229 8.34 -0.69 -18.73
N ASP A 230 8.47 -1.89 -18.18
CA ASP A 230 7.40 -2.88 -18.17
C ASP A 230 6.38 -2.57 -17.06
N ALA A 231 5.10 -2.53 -17.42
CA ALA A 231 4.03 -2.20 -16.49
C ALA A 231 3.72 -3.31 -15.48
N TYR A 232 4.12 -4.55 -15.76
CA TYR A 232 3.93 -5.71 -14.89
C TYR A 232 5.05 -5.81 -13.83
N SER A 233 6.31 -5.84 -14.28
CA SER A 233 7.46 -6.07 -13.40
C SER A 233 8.06 -4.78 -12.80
N ASP A 234 7.72 -3.59 -13.32
CA ASP A 234 8.45 -2.34 -13.04
C ASP A 234 9.94 -2.40 -13.45
N TYR A 235 10.33 -3.39 -14.25
CA TYR A 235 11.66 -3.48 -14.83
C TYR A 235 11.82 -2.41 -15.90
N PHE A 236 12.90 -1.63 -15.81
CA PHE A 236 13.19 -0.58 -16.77
C PHE A 236 14.61 -0.65 -17.35
N GLU A 237 14.75 -0.18 -18.58
CA GLU A 237 16.05 0.06 -19.23
C GLU A 237 16.19 1.53 -19.57
N VAL A 238 17.42 2.04 -19.45
CA VAL A 238 17.78 3.41 -19.81
C VAL A 238 18.97 3.36 -20.74
N GLU A 239 18.88 4.11 -21.84
CA GLU A 239 19.98 4.25 -22.79
C GLU A 239 20.17 5.70 -23.20
N HIS A 240 21.44 6.07 -23.43
CA HIS A 240 21.80 7.38 -23.91
C HIS A 240 21.50 7.51 -25.40
N LEU A 241 20.80 8.57 -25.78
CA LEU A 241 20.51 8.92 -27.17
C LEU A 241 21.44 10.04 -27.63
N PRO A 242 22.37 9.78 -28.56
CA PRO A 242 23.22 10.83 -29.14
C PRO A 242 22.39 11.88 -29.89
N ASN A 243 21.31 11.46 -30.55
CA ASN A 243 20.40 12.31 -31.32
C ASN A 243 18.95 11.89 -31.05
N ILE A 244 18.04 12.87 -30.92
CA ILE A 244 16.59 12.65 -30.73
C ILE A 244 15.86 12.43 -32.06
N THR A 245 16.33 11.46 -32.85
CA THR A 245 15.70 11.10 -34.13
C THR A 245 14.86 9.84 -34.00
N THR A 246 13.79 9.74 -34.79
CA THR A 246 12.93 8.55 -34.85
C THR A 246 13.74 7.28 -35.11
N LYS A 247 14.70 7.30 -36.03
CA LYS A 247 15.57 6.16 -36.36
C LYS A 247 16.38 5.66 -35.17
N THR A 248 16.87 6.56 -34.32
CA THR A 248 17.64 6.18 -33.12
C THR A 248 16.74 5.52 -32.08
N ILE A 249 15.52 6.04 -31.91
CA ILE A 249 14.51 5.44 -31.02
C ILE A 249 14.08 4.07 -31.53
N ILE A 250 13.82 3.92 -32.84
CA ILE A 250 13.48 2.62 -33.44
C ILE A 250 14.61 1.62 -33.23
N LYS A 251 15.88 2.01 -33.42
CA LYS A 251 17.04 1.14 -33.16
C LYS A 251 17.07 0.67 -31.71
N PHE A 252 16.82 1.59 -30.76
CA PHE A 252 16.70 1.26 -29.35
C PHE A 252 15.54 0.28 -29.11
N CYS A 253 14.33 0.54 -29.62
CA CYS A 253 13.20 -0.38 -29.50
C CYS A 253 13.52 -1.77 -30.06
N LYS A 254 14.16 -1.86 -31.24
CA LYS A 254 14.58 -3.14 -31.83
C LYS A 254 15.56 -3.91 -30.93
N GLN A 255 16.51 -3.23 -30.29
CA GLN A 255 17.43 -3.87 -29.34
C GLN A 255 16.69 -4.41 -28.11
N GLN A 256 15.68 -3.68 -27.61
CA GLN A 256 14.89 -4.09 -26.46
C GLN A 256 13.94 -5.24 -26.79
N PHE A 257 13.30 -5.18 -27.96
CA PHE A 257 12.40 -6.23 -28.43
C PHE A 257 13.16 -7.52 -28.74
N ALA A 258 14.41 -7.44 -29.20
CA ALA A 258 15.26 -8.61 -29.37
C ALA A 258 15.67 -9.28 -28.03
N ARG A 259 15.74 -8.52 -26.93
CA ARG A 259 16.12 -9.06 -25.61
C ARG A 259 14.95 -9.68 -24.86
N HIS A 260 13.79 -9.02 -24.89
CA HIS A 260 12.65 -9.36 -24.03
C HIS A 260 11.43 -9.87 -24.80
N GLY A 261 11.43 -9.72 -26.13
CA GLY A 261 10.27 -9.99 -26.97
C GLY A 261 9.52 -8.72 -27.37
N ILE A 262 8.60 -8.87 -28.32
CA ILE A 262 7.76 -7.78 -28.82
C ILE A 262 6.58 -7.58 -27.87
N PRO A 263 6.36 -6.36 -27.34
CA PRO A 263 5.21 -6.09 -26.48
C PRO A 263 3.92 -6.03 -27.29
N GLN A 264 2.78 -6.34 -26.68
CA GLN A 264 1.48 -6.16 -27.34
C GLN A 264 1.10 -4.68 -27.46
N VAL A 265 1.40 -3.89 -26.42
CA VAL A 265 1.07 -2.46 -26.38
C VAL A 265 2.26 -1.64 -25.92
N LEU A 266 2.68 -0.69 -26.75
CA LEU A 266 3.66 0.34 -26.42
C LEU A 266 2.94 1.66 -26.15
N ILE A 267 3.07 2.19 -24.93
CA ILE A 267 2.53 3.48 -24.53
C ILE A 267 3.63 4.53 -24.58
N THR A 268 3.40 5.63 -25.28
CA THR A 268 4.34 6.74 -25.35
C THR A 268 3.66 8.08 -25.11
N ASP A 269 4.45 9.13 -24.96
CA ASP A 269 3.97 10.50 -25.07
C ASP A 269 3.65 10.86 -26.54
N ASN A 270 3.07 12.04 -26.72
CA ASN A 270 2.72 12.59 -28.04
C ASN A 270 3.91 13.32 -28.70
N ALA A 271 5.14 12.86 -28.45
CA ALA A 271 6.32 13.47 -29.04
C ALA A 271 6.28 13.34 -30.58
N PRO A 272 6.64 14.40 -31.34
CA PRO A 272 6.60 14.40 -32.80
C PRO A 272 7.38 13.22 -33.43
N GLN A 273 8.46 12.80 -32.78
CA GLN A 273 9.28 11.69 -33.22
C GLN A 273 8.51 10.36 -33.19
N LEU A 274 7.61 10.18 -32.23
CA LEU A 274 6.85 8.95 -32.02
C LEU A 274 5.54 8.91 -32.83
N ILE A 275 5.06 10.06 -33.28
CA ILE A 275 3.87 10.18 -34.15
C ILE A 275 4.25 10.10 -35.65
N SER A 276 5.55 10.16 -35.97
CA SER A 276 6.06 10.14 -37.34
C SER A 276 5.61 8.90 -38.14
N GLY A 277 5.50 9.06 -39.46
CA GLY A 277 5.11 7.97 -40.38
C GLY A 277 6.05 6.76 -40.25
N GLU A 278 7.36 7.00 -40.14
CA GLU A 278 8.37 5.95 -39.93
C GLU A 278 8.07 5.09 -38.69
N PHE A 279 7.60 5.70 -37.59
CA PHE A 279 7.28 4.95 -36.36
C PHE A 279 6.00 4.13 -36.49
N ARG A 280 5.02 4.63 -37.25
CA ARG A 280 3.78 3.90 -37.54
C ARG A 280 4.04 2.70 -38.44
N GLU A 281 4.89 2.85 -39.46
CA GLU A 281 5.34 1.74 -40.31
C GLU A 281 6.07 0.69 -39.49
N PHE A 282 6.97 1.10 -38.59
CA PHE A 282 7.64 0.20 -37.67
C PHE A 282 6.66 -0.56 -36.75
N ALA A 283 5.64 0.12 -36.23
CA ALA A 283 4.61 -0.51 -35.40
C ALA A 283 3.77 -1.54 -36.17
N GLN A 284 3.50 -1.29 -37.45
CA GLN A 284 2.81 -2.23 -38.33
C GLN A 284 3.70 -3.43 -38.70
N GLU A 285 4.96 -3.19 -39.06
CA GLU A 285 5.93 -4.23 -39.43
C GLU A 285 6.19 -5.21 -38.27
N TRP A 286 6.27 -4.69 -37.04
CA TRP A 286 6.53 -5.47 -35.83
C TRP A 286 5.24 -5.89 -35.10
N GLU A 287 4.08 -5.63 -35.68
CA GLU A 287 2.75 -6.06 -35.20
C GLU A 287 2.43 -5.69 -33.73
N PHE A 288 2.86 -4.52 -33.27
CA PHE A 288 2.53 -4.03 -31.92
C PHE A 288 1.59 -2.82 -31.94
N LEU A 289 0.74 -2.70 -30.92
CA LEU A 289 -0.15 -1.56 -30.79
C LEU A 289 0.58 -0.37 -30.17
N HIS A 290 0.73 0.70 -30.94
CA HIS A 290 1.22 1.98 -30.43
C HIS A 290 0.06 2.83 -29.90
N SER A 291 0.12 3.19 -28.62
CA SER A 291 -0.86 4.06 -27.96
C SER A 291 -0.19 5.31 -27.43
N THR A 292 -0.70 6.49 -27.80
CA THR A 292 -0.16 7.76 -27.32
C THR A 292 -1.02 8.38 -26.23
N SER A 293 -0.40 8.95 -25.20
CA SER A 293 -1.12 9.69 -24.17
C SER A 293 -1.52 11.08 -24.67
N SER A 294 -2.79 11.46 -24.50
CA SER A 294 -3.29 12.80 -24.87
C SER A 294 -2.50 13.92 -24.15
N PRO A 295 -2.23 15.07 -24.81
CA PRO A 295 -1.42 16.15 -24.23
C PRO A 295 -2.04 16.74 -22.95
N HIS A 296 -3.37 16.64 -22.80
CA HIS A 296 -4.11 17.16 -21.64
C HIS A 296 -4.37 16.09 -20.56
N HIS A 297 -3.93 14.84 -20.80
CA HIS A 297 -4.03 13.72 -19.88
C HIS A 297 -2.67 13.03 -19.70
N SER A 298 -1.69 13.76 -19.14
CA SER A 298 -0.35 13.26 -18.78
C SER A 298 -0.36 11.99 -17.91
N ARG A 299 -1.48 11.67 -17.26
CA ARG A 299 -1.63 10.46 -16.44
C ARG A 299 -1.54 9.14 -17.21
N GLY A 300 -1.66 9.16 -18.55
CA GLY A 300 -1.55 7.96 -19.38
C GLY A 300 -0.15 7.31 -19.37
N ASN A 301 0.91 8.11 -19.23
CA ASN A 301 2.31 7.63 -19.23
C ASN A 301 2.97 7.66 -17.84
N GLY A 302 2.18 7.67 -16.76
CA GLY A 302 2.72 7.86 -15.39
C GLY A 302 3.71 6.79 -14.92
N LYS A 303 3.72 5.61 -15.56
CA LYS A 303 4.73 4.56 -15.31
C LYS A 303 6.11 4.96 -15.81
N ALA A 304 6.21 5.45 -17.05
CA ALA A 304 7.47 5.92 -17.58
C ALA A 304 7.96 7.17 -16.83
N GLU A 305 7.07 8.11 -16.49
CA GLU A 305 7.45 9.28 -15.66
C GLU A 305 8.04 8.87 -14.29
N SER A 306 7.46 7.83 -13.67
CA SER A 306 7.98 7.29 -12.40
C SER A 306 9.36 6.66 -12.59
N ALA A 307 9.56 5.92 -13.69
CA ALA A 307 10.85 5.36 -14.05
C ALA A 307 11.90 6.45 -14.33
N VAL A 308 11.54 7.53 -15.04
CA VAL A 308 12.43 8.70 -15.25
C VAL A 308 12.89 9.30 -13.91
N LYS A 309 11.97 9.46 -12.94
CA LYS A 309 12.33 9.99 -11.61
C LYS A 309 13.32 9.08 -10.87
N ILE A 310 13.13 7.77 -10.96
CA ILE A 310 14.03 6.78 -10.36
C ILE A 310 15.39 6.82 -11.06
N ALA A 311 15.42 6.78 -12.39
CA ALA A 311 16.63 6.83 -13.20
C ALA A 311 17.46 8.10 -12.91
N LYS A 312 16.84 9.29 -12.95
CA LYS A 312 17.51 10.55 -12.62
C LYS A 312 18.08 10.55 -11.20
N THR A 313 17.36 9.97 -10.24
CA THR A 313 17.85 9.89 -8.86
C THR A 313 19.04 8.94 -8.74
N LEU A 314 18.99 7.80 -9.42
CA LEU A 314 20.10 6.84 -9.46
C LEU A 314 21.33 7.47 -10.10
N MET A 315 21.17 8.13 -11.26
CA MET A 315 22.27 8.84 -11.94
C MET A 315 22.90 9.93 -11.07
N ARG A 316 22.10 10.74 -10.36
CA ARG A 316 22.63 11.76 -9.42
C ARG A 316 23.44 11.14 -8.29
N LYS A 317 22.96 10.03 -7.71
CA LYS A 317 23.68 9.30 -6.65
C LYS A 317 24.99 8.72 -7.17
N CYS A 318 24.95 8.06 -8.33
CA CYS A 318 26.13 7.46 -8.94
C CYS A 318 27.20 8.50 -9.24
N LYS A 319 26.80 9.69 -9.71
CA LYS A 319 27.72 10.80 -9.95
C LYS A 319 28.37 11.31 -8.65
N ARG A 320 27.60 11.42 -7.56
CA ARG A 320 28.12 11.91 -6.26
C ARG A 320 29.12 10.94 -5.64
N GLU A 321 28.89 9.65 -5.79
CA GLU A 321 29.75 8.59 -5.25
C GLU A 321 30.79 8.08 -6.26
N ASN A 322 30.80 8.62 -7.48
CA ASN A 322 31.64 8.20 -8.60
C ASN A 322 31.58 6.68 -8.87
N CYS A 323 30.36 6.12 -8.87
CA CYS A 323 30.11 4.71 -9.17
C CYS A 323 29.47 4.49 -10.54
N ASP A 324 29.62 3.29 -11.08
CA ASP A 324 29.10 2.92 -12.39
C ASP A 324 27.56 2.78 -12.36
N PHE A 325 26.90 3.45 -13.32
CA PHE A 325 25.43 3.45 -13.43
C PHE A 325 24.89 2.05 -13.71
N TYR A 326 25.55 1.26 -14.54
CA TYR A 326 25.07 -0.08 -14.87
C TYR A 326 25.17 -1.04 -13.69
N SER A 327 26.23 -0.92 -12.89
CA SER A 327 26.33 -1.64 -11.61
C SER A 327 25.19 -1.26 -10.66
N ALA A 328 24.89 0.04 -10.50
CA ALA A 328 23.79 0.49 -9.64
C ALA A 328 22.41 0.04 -10.16
N LEU A 329 22.24 0.03 -11.49
CA LEU A 329 21.01 -0.43 -12.14
C LEU A 329 20.79 -1.93 -11.94
N LEU A 330 21.86 -2.75 -12.00
CA LEU A 330 21.81 -4.18 -11.71
C LEU A 330 21.33 -4.42 -10.27
N GLU A 331 21.91 -3.73 -9.28
CA GLU A 331 21.50 -3.89 -7.88
C GLU A 331 20.05 -3.44 -7.67
N TRP A 332 19.64 -2.33 -8.30
CA TRP A 332 18.26 -1.86 -8.24
C TRP A 332 17.26 -2.90 -8.81
N ARG A 333 17.60 -3.54 -9.93
CA ARG A 333 16.76 -4.58 -10.56
C ARG A 333 16.58 -5.83 -9.69
N ASN A 334 17.55 -6.14 -8.83
CA ASN A 334 17.46 -7.26 -7.89
C ASN A 334 16.91 -6.84 -6.51
N THR A 335 16.64 -5.56 -6.28
CA THR A 335 16.07 -5.08 -5.02
C THR A 335 14.55 -5.27 -4.99
N PRO A 336 13.98 -5.91 -3.96
CA PRO A 336 12.54 -6.02 -3.79
C PRO A 336 11.85 -4.66 -3.72
N THR A 337 10.67 -4.57 -4.32
CA THR A 337 9.92 -3.31 -4.37
C THR A 337 9.14 -3.10 -3.08
N VAL A 338 9.00 -1.86 -2.60
CA VAL A 338 8.13 -1.60 -1.44
C VAL A 338 6.71 -2.11 -1.72
N ASP A 339 6.18 -2.88 -0.75
CA ASP A 339 4.91 -3.64 -0.81
C ASP A 339 4.91 -4.91 -1.68
N MET A 340 6.06 -5.33 -2.18
CA MET A 340 6.23 -6.59 -2.92
C MET A 340 7.52 -7.28 -2.48
N GLU A 341 7.43 -8.53 -2.04
CA GLU A 341 8.62 -9.31 -1.65
C GLU A 341 9.49 -9.73 -2.86
N SER A 342 9.01 -9.48 -4.08
CA SER A 342 9.74 -9.74 -5.32
C SER A 342 10.48 -8.51 -5.86
N SER A 343 11.60 -8.77 -6.53
CA SER A 343 12.34 -7.77 -7.31
C SER A 343 11.84 -7.66 -8.76
N PRO A 344 12.10 -6.55 -9.47
CA PRO A 344 11.79 -6.42 -10.89
C PRO A 344 12.36 -7.56 -11.75
N ALA A 345 13.60 -7.99 -11.49
CA ALA A 345 14.23 -9.10 -12.22
C ALA A 345 13.50 -10.43 -11.99
N GLN A 346 13.06 -10.71 -10.77
CA GLN A 346 12.27 -11.93 -10.47
C GLN A 346 10.90 -11.91 -11.14
N ARG A 347 10.27 -10.75 -11.28
CA ARG A 347 8.96 -10.65 -11.94
C ARG A 347 9.06 -10.79 -13.46
N LEU A 348 10.11 -10.27 -14.07
CA LEU A 348 10.29 -10.31 -15.53
C LEU A 348 10.93 -11.63 -16.00
N MET A 349 12.01 -12.05 -15.35
CA MET A 349 12.83 -13.19 -15.78
C MET A 349 12.60 -14.45 -14.95
N SER A 350 11.71 -14.41 -13.96
CA SER A 350 11.48 -15.51 -13.01
C SER A 350 12.75 -16.01 -12.33
N ARG A 351 13.78 -15.17 -12.18
CA ARG A 351 15.04 -15.53 -11.53
C ARG A 351 15.72 -14.31 -10.93
N ARG A 352 16.57 -14.53 -9.93
CA ARG A 352 17.52 -13.52 -9.45
C ARG A 352 18.76 -13.53 -10.33
N THR A 353 19.31 -12.35 -10.61
CA THR A 353 20.57 -12.24 -11.36
C THR A 353 21.74 -12.18 -10.38
N ARG A 354 22.86 -12.81 -10.74
CA ARG A 354 24.07 -12.75 -9.91
C ARG A 354 24.55 -11.30 -9.85
N ASN A 355 24.79 -10.82 -8.64
CA ASN A 355 25.28 -9.49 -8.35
C ASN A 355 26.47 -9.57 -7.38
N ARG A 356 26.91 -8.44 -6.82
CA ARG A 356 28.10 -8.44 -5.92
C ARG A 356 27.80 -9.00 -4.53
N ILE A 357 26.52 -9.18 -4.20
CA ILE A 357 26.08 -9.74 -2.93
C ILE A 357 26.12 -11.27 -3.03
N PRO A 358 26.82 -11.97 -2.11
CA PRO A 358 26.82 -13.43 -2.08
C PRO A 358 25.39 -13.99 -1.93
N MET A 359 25.06 -15.00 -2.72
CA MET A 359 23.75 -15.67 -2.67
C MET A 359 23.93 -17.18 -2.79
N THR A 360 23.10 -17.94 -2.07
CA THR A 360 23.02 -19.40 -2.20
C THR A 360 22.44 -19.81 -3.55
N GLU A 361 22.89 -20.95 -4.08
CA GLU A 361 22.45 -21.47 -5.38
C GLU A 361 20.94 -21.69 -5.46
N LYS A 362 20.30 -22.09 -4.36
CA LYS A 362 18.83 -22.26 -4.27
C LYS A 362 18.06 -21.00 -4.69
N LEU A 363 18.60 -19.82 -4.40
CA LEU A 363 17.96 -18.53 -4.73
C LEU A 363 18.18 -18.09 -6.18
N LEU A 364 19.11 -18.73 -6.89
CA LEU A 364 19.41 -18.48 -8.31
C LEU A 364 18.58 -19.37 -9.24
N ILE A 365 17.98 -20.43 -8.71
CA ILE A 365 17.09 -21.32 -9.47
C ILE A 365 15.86 -20.51 -9.91
N PRO A 366 15.47 -20.58 -11.20
CA PRO A 366 14.29 -19.89 -11.68
C PRO A 366 13.01 -20.38 -10.99
N GLU A 367 12.23 -19.44 -10.47
CA GLU A 367 10.95 -19.67 -9.84
C GLU A 367 9.97 -18.55 -10.24
N VAL A 368 8.77 -18.95 -10.63
CA VAL A 368 7.71 -17.99 -10.98
C VAL A 368 7.10 -17.45 -9.69
N VAL A 369 7.15 -16.13 -9.52
CA VAL A 369 6.53 -15.47 -8.37
C VAL A 369 5.00 -15.58 -8.48
N PRO A 370 4.31 -16.21 -7.51
CA PRO A 370 2.86 -16.30 -7.53
C PRO A 370 2.20 -14.95 -7.25
N GLU A 371 0.94 -14.80 -7.67
CA GLU A 371 0.02 -13.70 -7.26
C GLU A 371 0.48 -12.25 -7.54
N VAL A 372 1.46 -12.04 -8.42
CA VAL A 372 1.96 -10.70 -8.77
C VAL A 372 0.83 -9.77 -9.25
N GLN A 373 -0.14 -10.29 -9.99
CA GLN A 373 -1.31 -9.53 -10.44
C GLN A 373 -2.15 -9.00 -9.27
N GLU A 374 -2.37 -9.82 -8.25
CA GLU A 374 -3.15 -9.46 -7.08
C GLU A 374 -2.43 -8.42 -6.23
N LEU A 375 -1.11 -8.55 -6.08
CA LEU A 375 -0.26 -7.56 -5.40
C LEU A 375 -0.27 -6.22 -6.14
N ILE A 376 -0.16 -6.21 -7.47
CA ILE A 376 -0.31 -4.98 -8.28
C ILE A 376 -1.70 -4.37 -8.07
N ALA A 377 -2.75 -5.20 -8.07
CA ALA A 377 -4.12 -4.74 -7.85
C ALA A 377 -4.31 -4.16 -6.45
N ALA A 378 -3.77 -4.80 -5.41
CA ALA A 378 -3.79 -4.32 -4.03
C ALA A 378 -3.07 -2.97 -3.90
N LYS A 379 -1.88 -2.83 -4.49
CA LYS A 379 -1.10 -1.59 -4.50
C LYS A 379 -1.84 -0.45 -5.22
N ARG A 380 -2.46 -0.75 -6.38
CA ARG A 380 -3.31 0.22 -7.10
C ARG A 380 -4.54 0.62 -6.29
N ARG A 381 -5.23 -0.33 -5.65
CA ARG A 381 -6.39 -0.06 -4.76
C ARG A 381 -6.00 0.85 -3.61
N ARG A 382 -4.89 0.57 -2.94
CA ARG A 382 -4.38 1.38 -1.83
C ARG A 382 -4.01 2.80 -2.29
N THR A 383 -3.28 2.90 -3.40
CA THR A 383 -2.91 4.21 -3.99
C THR A 383 -4.15 5.01 -4.38
N LYS A 384 -5.13 4.37 -5.03
CA LYS A 384 -6.41 4.97 -5.38
C LYS A 384 -7.17 5.44 -4.14
N PHE A 385 -7.23 4.63 -3.07
CA PHE A 385 -7.89 5.01 -1.82
C PHE A 385 -7.28 6.26 -1.19
N TYR A 386 -5.95 6.36 -1.08
CA TYR A 386 -5.29 7.56 -0.55
C TYR A 386 -5.44 8.76 -1.48
N TYR A 387 -5.41 8.54 -2.80
CA TYR A 387 -5.56 9.59 -3.79
C TYR A 387 -6.98 10.19 -3.81
N ASP A 388 -7.99 9.33 -3.82
CA ASP A 388 -9.40 9.70 -3.92
C ASP A 388 -9.91 10.40 -2.65
N LYS A 389 -9.26 10.22 -1.49
CA LYS A 389 -9.50 11.06 -0.30
C LYS A 389 -9.30 12.56 -0.56
N SER A 390 -8.42 12.89 -1.50
CA SER A 390 -8.10 14.27 -1.89
C SER A 390 -8.75 14.71 -3.21
N ALA A 391 -9.38 13.78 -3.92
CA ALA A 391 -10.01 14.03 -5.21
C ALA A 391 -11.49 14.42 -5.03
N ARG A 392 -11.99 15.32 -5.88
CA ARG A 392 -13.41 15.63 -5.97
C ARG A 392 -13.90 15.24 -7.35
N THR A 393 -15.01 14.53 -7.42
CA THR A 393 -15.70 14.26 -8.68
C THR A 393 -16.32 15.57 -9.14
N LEU A 394 -15.87 16.07 -10.29
CA LEU A 394 -16.53 17.20 -10.94
C LEU A 394 -17.78 16.68 -11.64
N PRO A 395 -18.92 17.40 -11.57
CA PRO A 395 -20.10 17.07 -12.37
C PRO A 395 -19.75 17.20 -13.86
N ASP A 396 -20.41 16.38 -14.69
CA ASP A 396 -20.26 16.45 -16.15
C ASP A 396 -20.66 17.85 -16.64
N LEU A 397 -19.84 18.42 -17.52
CA LEU A 397 -20.12 19.74 -18.10
C LEU A 397 -21.18 19.58 -19.19
N GLU A 398 -22.25 20.36 -19.11
CA GLU A 398 -23.28 20.41 -20.15
C GLU A 398 -22.80 21.29 -21.32
N VAL A 399 -23.16 20.90 -22.55
CA VAL A 399 -22.81 21.66 -23.77
C VAL A 399 -23.44 23.06 -23.67
N GLY A 400 -22.59 24.10 -23.57
CA GLY A 400 -23.01 25.50 -23.40
C GLY A 400 -22.62 26.13 -22.05
N GLN A 401 -21.97 25.39 -21.14
CA GLN A 401 -21.50 25.93 -19.87
C GLN A 401 -20.25 26.82 -20.05
N GLU A 402 -20.32 28.08 -19.61
CA GLU A 402 -19.16 28.98 -19.58
C GLU A 402 -18.09 28.42 -18.65
N VAL A 403 -16.94 28.08 -19.21
CA VAL A 403 -15.74 27.63 -18.50
C VAL A 403 -14.68 28.71 -18.60
N GLY A 404 -14.27 29.25 -17.45
CA GLY A 404 -13.19 30.24 -17.39
C GLY A 404 -11.86 29.61 -17.81
N THR A 405 -11.34 29.99 -18.98
CA THR A 405 -10.00 29.63 -19.41
C THR A 405 -9.00 30.57 -18.73
N GLY A 406 -8.40 30.10 -17.64
CA GLY A 406 -7.24 30.79 -17.07
C GLY A 406 -6.08 30.74 -18.07
N GLU A 407 -5.76 31.88 -18.68
CA GLU A 407 -4.53 32.06 -19.46
C GLU A 407 -3.34 31.79 -18.53
N THR A 408 -2.57 30.74 -18.83
CA THR A 408 -1.33 30.42 -18.11
C THR A 408 -0.17 31.02 -18.90
N LYS A 409 0.54 31.97 -18.28
CA LYS A 409 1.88 32.39 -18.70
C LYS A 409 2.93 31.36 -18.32
#